data_AF-A0A9P0KQ81-F1
#
_entry.id   AF-A0A9P0KQ81-F1
#
_cell.length_a   1.000
_cell.length_b   1.000
_cell.length_c   1.000
_cell.angle_alpha   90.00
_cell.angle_beta   90.00
_cell.angle_gamma   90.00
#
_symmetry.space_group_name_H-M   'P 1'
#
loop_
_entity.id
_entity.type
_entity.pdbx_description
1 polymer ?
#
loop_
_entity_poly.entity_id
_entity_poly.type
_entity_poly.pdbx_seq_one_letter_code
_entity_poly.pdbx_strand_id
1 'polypeptide(L)'
;MPPASLHTFMKKLPSFPGLVISDHETSYTNHFYNSIFDDAVNIGFTYDPNATEQNSLQYFIANVSEVIGNSVYETITGKHYSGKYTADVVLVNELFQCYLEDPNCKVHRATQKGKLPKVPLSLYVGVDHVANYATTLTSLTLGWLTADDAGESNINCTNNPRNYAFKYYNMSKSIQELNVTRCYKITMNTTDAISPAFIIPDYNWTSGQYSTWTESTWTEMNVRIFLKPSSAHEKMTIAIGSLSVIFSFIFVYFVKSRSHILFTPPLPTEAPTDC
;
A
#
# COMPACT_ATOMS: atom_id res chain seq x y z
N MET A 1 12.26 -29.11 2.51
CA MET A 1 11.88 -27.99 1.62
C MET A 1 11.42 -26.84 2.50
N PRO A 2 11.94 -25.62 2.30
CA PRO A 2 11.50 -24.44 3.05
C PRO A 2 10.03 -24.10 2.75
N PRO A 3 9.34 -23.32 3.59
CA PRO A 3 7.98 -22.86 3.31
C PRO A 3 7.90 -22.13 1.96
N ALA A 4 7.18 -22.72 0.99
CA ALA A 4 7.00 -22.17 -0.35
C ALA A 4 5.65 -22.59 -0.94
N SER A 5 5.15 -21.83 -1.92
CA SER A 5 3.89 -22.13 -2.63
C SER A 5 3.87 -23.53 -3.26
N LEU A 6 5.04 -24.08 -3.60
CA LEU A 6 5.21 -25.44 -4.11
C LEU A 6 4.60 -26.50 -3.18
N HIS A 7 4.63 -26.30 -1.85
CA HIS A 7 3.99 -27.20 -0.89
C HIS A 7 2.49 -27.39 -1.18
N THR A 8 1.80 -26.35 -1.62
CA THR A 8 0.36 -26.44 -1.93
C THR A 8 0.10 -27.34 -3.13
N PHE A 9 0.94 -27.27 -4.17
CA PHE A 9 0.86 -28.16 -5.33
C PHE A 9 1.17 -29.60 -4.93
N MET A 10 2.24 -29.82 -4.17
CA MET A 10 2.63 -31.16 -3.71
C MET A 10 1.61 -31.82 -2.78
N LYS A 11 0.88 -31.05 -1.98
CA LYS A 11 -0.23 -31.57 -1.15
C LYS A 11 -1.34 -32.21 -2.00
N LYS A 12 -1.56 -31.73 -3.23
CA LYS A 12 -2.58 -32.27 -4.14
C LYS A 12 -2.00 -33.30 -5.12
N LEU A 13 -0.76 -33.09 -5.55
CA LEU A 13 -0.04 -33.95 -6.49
C LEU A 13 1.35 -34.23 -5.92
N PRO A 14 1.53 -35.31 -5.12
CA PRO A 14 2.81 -35.61 -4.48
C PRO A 14 3.98 -35.80 -5.46
N SER A 15 3.67 -36.23 -6.69
CA SER A 15 4.65 -36.42 -7.77
C SER A 15 4.91 -35.16 -8.60
N PHE A 16 4.41 -34.00 -8.18
CA PHE A 16 4.60 -32.75 -8.92
C PHE A 16 6.09 -32.37 -8.94
N PRO A 17 6.73 -32.30 -10.12
CA PRO A 17 8.13 -31.90 -10.22
C PRO A 17 8.24 -30.41 -9.90
N GLY A 18 9.08 -30.07 -8.92
CA GLY A 18 9.29 -28.68 -8.54
C GLY A 18 10.65 -28.45 -7.93
N LEU A 19 11.15 -27.24 -8.12
CA LEU A 19 12.43 -26.75 -7.60
C LEU A 19 12.16 -25.47 -6.81
N VAL A 20 12.76 -25.36 -5.63
CA VAL A 20 12.78 -24.12 -4.85
C VAL A 20 14.21 -23.61 -4.84
N ILE A 21 14.38 -22.36 -5.26
CA ILE A 21 15.66 -21.66 -5.21
C ILE A 21 15.61 -20.77 -3.97
N SER A 22 16.60 -20.92 -3.09
CA SER A 22 16.76 -20.12 -1.87
C SER A 22 18.20 -19.66 -1.71
N ASP A 23 18.38 -18.61 -0.92
CA ASP A 23 19.67 -18.05 -0.51
C ASP A 23 20.25 -18.73 0.74
N HIS A 24 19.55 -19.72 1.29
CA HIS A 24 19.91 -20.44 2.49
C HIS A 24 19.75 -21.95 2.34
N GLU A 25 20.51 -22.70 3.14
CA GLU A 25 20.47 -24.16 3.20
C GLU A 25 19.49 -24.66 4.28
N THR A 26 19.70 -24.29 5.55
CA THR A 26 18.93 -24.82 6.68
C THR A 26 18.00 -23.80 7.36
N SER A 27 18.43 -22.54 7.46
CA SER A 27 17.71 -21.49 8.19
C SER A 27 17.85 -20.16 7.46
N TYR A 28 16.83 -19.29 7.58
CA TYR A 28 16.86 -17.98 6.96
C TYR A 28 18.12 -17.18 7.33
N THR A 29 18.75 -16.63 6.31
CA THR A 29 19.82 -15.62 6.36
C THR A 29 19.27 -14.26 6.80
N ASN A 30 18.03 -13.94 6.41
CA ASN A 30 17.37 -12.69 6.77
C ASN A 30 16.96 -12.67 8.25
N HIS A 31 17.60 -11.79 9.03
CA HIS A 31 17.29 -11.58 10.46
C HIS A 31 16.01 -10.78 10.72
N PHE A 32 15.48 -10.09 9.71
CA PHE A 32 14.31 -9.23 9.81
C PHE A 32 13.11 -9.76 9.03
N TYR A 33 13.04 -11.07 8.76
CA TYR A 33 11.96 -11.70 8.00
C TYR A 33 10.55 -11.19 8.37
N ASN A 34 9.84 -10.59 7.40
CA ASN A 34 8.50 -9.99 7.56
C ASN A 34 8.40 -8.89 8.65
N SER A 35 9.50 -8.18 8.92
CA SER A 35 9.56 -7.06 9.87
C SER A 35 9.56 -5.71 9.16
N ILE A 36 9.35 -4.64 9.93
CA ILE A 36 9.51 -3.25 9.46
C ILE A 36 10.95 -2.89 9.07
N PHE A 37 11.91 -3.71 9.50
CA PHE A 37 13.34 -3.58 9.16
C PHE A 37 13.74 -4.46 7.96
N ASP A 38 12.78 -5.12 7.32
CA ASP A 38 13.02 -5.87 6.08
C ASP A 38 12.96 -4.91 4.88
N ASP A 39 13.98 -4.07 4.77
CA ASP A 39 14.02 -2.94 3.85
C ASP A 39 15.23 -2.97 2.89
N ALA A 40 15.38 -1.91 2.09
CA ALA A 40 16.51 -1.74 1.16
C ALA A 40 17.87 -1.85 1.86
N VAL A 41 17.97 -1.35 3.10
CA VAL A 41 19.22 -1.33 3.86
C VAL A 41 19.59 -2.74 4.31
N ASN A 42 18.60 -3.53 4.74
CA ASN A 42 18.80 -4.93 5.14
C ASN A 42 19.45 -5.78 4.05
N ILE A 43 19.02 -5.59 2.79
CA ILE A 43 19.57 -6.33 1.65
C ILE A 43 20.81 -5.65 1.03
N GLY A 44 21.27 -4.53 1.58
CA GLY A 44 22.42 -3.79 1.07
C GLY A 44 22.19 -3.15 -0.30
N PHE A 45 20.94 -2.80 -0.63
CA PHE A 45 20.63 -2.10 -1.88
C PHE A 45 21.10 -0.63 -1.79
N THR A 46 21.77 -0.16 -2.83
CA THR A 46 22.11 1.24 -3.04
C THR A 46 21.89 1.57 -4.50
N TYR A 47 21.09 2.60 -4.76
CA TYR A 47 20.72 2.98 -6.12
C TYR A 47 21.91 3.60 -6.88
N ASP A 48 22.24 2.99 -8.03
CA ASP A 48 23.22 3.53 -8.99
C ASP A 48 22.56 3.72 -10.36
N PRO A 49 22.29 4.96 -10.81
CA PRO A 49 21.63 5.25 -12.08
C PRO A 49 22.28 4.59 -13.31
N ASN A 50 23.58 4.32 -13.24
CA ASN A 50 24.36 3.78 -14.35
C ASN A 50 24.75 2.30 -14.15
N ALA A 51 24.35 1.69 -13.02
CA ALA A 51 24.69 0.32 -12.66
C ALA A 51 26.16 -0.03 -12.94
N THR A 52 27.07 0.81 -12.44
CA THR A 52 28.51 0.74 -12.71
C THR A 52 29.24 -0.29 -11.85
N GLU A 53 28.73 -0.59 -10.66
CA GLU A 53 29.37 -1.50 -9.72
C GLU A 53 29.05 -2.98 -10.04
N GLN A 54 30.01 -3.69 -10.64
CA GLN A 54 29.84 -5.06 -11.14
C GLN A 54 29.62 -6.13 -10.05
N ASN A 55 30.01 -5.84 -8.81
CA ASN A 55 29.82 -6.73 -7.65
C ASN A 55 28.59 -6.36 -6.81
N SER A 56 27.72 -5.48 -7.31
CA SER A 56 26.52 -5.06 -6.59
C SER A 56 25.42 -6.13 -6.59
N LEU A 57 24.47 -5.98 -5.67
CA LEU A 57 23.27 -6.82 -5.57
C LEU A 57 22.52 -6.89 -6.92
N GLN A 58 22.49 -5.80 -7.65
CA GLN A 58 21.81 -5.66 -8.93
C GLN A 58 22.40 -6.59 -9.99
N TYR A 59 23.74 -6.67 -10.09
CA TYR A 59 24.40 -7.61 -11.00
C TYR A 59 24.17 -9.06 -10.57
N PHE A 60 24.24 -9.34 -9.27
CA PHE A 60 23.97 -10.68 -8.74
C PHE A 60 22.56 -11.14 -9.15
N ILE A 61 21.55 -10.29 -8.95
CA ILE A 61 20.15 -10.61 -9.29
C ILE A 61 19.91 -10.68 -10.80
N ALA A 62 20.58 -9.84 -11.59
CA ALA A 62 20.55 -9.95 -13.05
C ALA A 62 21.11 -11.30 -13.52
N ASN A 63 22.26 -11.73 -13.00
CA ASN A 63 22.87 -13.02 -13.32
C ASN A 63 21.97 -14.20 -12.91
N VAL A 64 21.39 -14.16 -11.71
CA VAL A 64 20.43 -15.18 -11.27
C VAL A 64 19.20 -15.21 -12.18
N SER A 65 18.67 -14.05 -12.55
CA SER A 65 17.52 -13.93 -13.47
C SER A 65 17.83 -14.49 -14.86
N GLU A 66 19.05 -14.26 -15.36
CA GLU A 66 19.53 -14.81 -16.63
C GLU A 66 19.63 -16.34 -16.58
N VAL A 67 20.25 -16.89 -15.52
CA VAL A 67 20.34 -18.35 -15.35
C VAL A 67 18.95 -18.99 -15.28
N ILE A 68 18.01 -18.37 -14.55
CA ILE A 68 16.62 -18.84 -14.48
C ILE A 68 15.95 -18.78 -15.86
N GLY A 69 16.07 -17.65 -16.56
CA GLY A 69 15.48 -17.46 -17.89
C GLY A 69 16.00 -18.49 -18.90
N ASN A 70 17.32 -18.70 -18.94
CA ASN A 70 17.95 -19.69 -19.81
C ASN A 70 17.50 -21.11 -19.43
N SER A 71 17.49 -21.45 -18.15
CA SER A 71 17.04 -22.77 -17.67
C SER A 71 15.58 -23.06 -18.06
N VAL A 72 14.70 -22.06 -17.94
CA VAL A 72 13.29 -22.17 -18.35
C VAL A 72 13.19 -22.37 -19.87
N TYR A 73 13.96 -21.61 -20.66
CA TYR A 73 14.00 -21.76 -22.11
C TYR A 73 14.43 -23.17 -22.53
N GLU A 74 15.52 -23.67 -21.96
CA GLU A 74 16.07 -25.00 -22.28
C GLU A 74 15.09 -26.10 -21.87
N THR A 75 14.44 -25.95 -20.70
CA THR A 75 13.44 -26.91 -20.20
C THR A 75 12.21 -26.98 -21.11
N ILE A 76 11.73 -25.83 -21.62
CA ILE A 76 10.53 -25.77 -22.46
C ILE A 76 10.83 -26.21 -23.90
N THR A 77 11.97 -25.78 -24.45
CA THR A 77 12.28 -25.97 -25.88
C THR A 77 13.13 -27.20 -26.17
N GLY A 78 13.81 -27.75 -25.17
CA GLY A 78 14.78 -28.85 -25.31
C GLY A 78 16.07 -28.43 -26.03
N LYS A 79 16.33 -27.14 -26.22
CA LYS A 79 17.49 -26.61 -26.94
C LYS A 79 18.29 -25.70 -26.03
N HIS A 80 19.62 -25.81 -26.08
CA HIS A 80 20.52 -24.91 -25.37
C HIS A 80 20.27 -23.46 -25.79
N TYR A 81 20.22 -22.53 -24.83
CA TYR A 81 20.05 -21.13 -25.13
C TYR A 81 21.35 -20.57 -25.74
N SER A 82 21.31 -20.16 -27.01
CA SER A 82 22.43 -19.51 -27.70
C SER A 82 22.11 -18.06 -28.08
N GLY A 83 21.10 -17.46 -27.43
CA GLY A 83 20.67 -16.10 -27.70
C GLY A 83 21.69 -15.08 -27.19
N LYS A 84 21.55 -13.85 -27.67
CA LYS A 84 22.39 -12.71 -27.26
C LYS A 84 21.76 -11.87 -26.15
N TYR A 85 20.55 -12.21 -25.71
CA TYR A 85 19.81 -11.40 -24.75
C TYR A 85 20.21 -11.83 -23.34
N THR A 86 20.62 -10.86 -22.55
CA THR A 86 20.98 -11.01 -21.13
C THR A 86 20.03 -10.17 -20.28
N ALA A 87 19.99 -10.43 -18.97
CA ALA A 87 19.22 -9.59 -18.06
C ALA A 87 19.84 -8.18 -17.99
N ASP A 88 19.02 -7.14 -18.19
CA ASP A 88 19.47 -5.75 -18.11
C ASP A 88 19.60 -5.31 -16.65
N VAL A 89 20.84 -5.08 -16.22
CA VAL A 89 21.16 -4.66 -14.85
C VAL A 89 20.59 -3.28 -14.53
N VAL A 90 20.50 -2.38 -15.51
CA VAL A 90 19.91 -1.05 -15.32
C VAL A 90 18.41 -1.19 -15.02
N LEU A 91 17.74 -2.10 -15.72
CA LEU A 91 16.34 -2.42 -15.44
C LEU A 91 16.16 -3.02 -14.05
N VAL A 92 17.03 -3.95 -13.62
CA VAL A 92 17.01 -4.53 -12.27
C VAL A 92 17.20 -3.45 -11.20
N ASN A 93 18.16 -2.54 -11.40
CA ASN A 93 18.39 -1.41 -10.50
C ASN A 93 17.17 -0.49 -10.38
N GLU A 94 16.53 -0.16 -11.51
CA GLU A 94 15.30 0.64 -11.51
C GLU A 94 14.13 -0.09 -10.85
N LEU A 95 13.99 -1.41 -11.05
CA LEU A 95 12.98 -2.22 -10.35
C LEU A 95 13.19 -2.16 -8.83
N PHE A 96 14.43 -2.32 -8.35
CA PHE A 96 14.70 -2.17 -6.92
C PHE A 96 14.32 -0.79 -6.39
N GLN A 97 14.66 0.28 -7.13
CA GLN A 97 14.25 1.64 -6.77
C GLN A 97 12.73 1.75 -6.62
N CYS A 98 11.98 1.19 -7.57
CA CYS A 98 10.53 1.25 -7.62
C CYS A 98 9.83 0.58 -6.43
N TYR A 99 10.34 -0.58 -6.00
CA TYR A 99 9.67 -1.40 -5.00
C TYR A 99 10.19 -1.15 -3.59
N LEU A 100 11.46 -0.71 -3.43
CA LEU A 100 12.09 -0.57 -2.13
C LEU A 100 12.20 0.87 -1.63
N GLU A 101 12.23 1.87 -2.53
CA GLU A 101 12.47 3.26 -2.14
C GLU A 101 11.39 4.23 -2.62
N ASP A 102 11.23 4.42 -3.93
CA ASP A 102 10.29 5.39 -4.51
C ASP A 102 9.45 4.75 -5.62
N PRO A 103 8.14 4.54 -5.39
CA PRO A 103 7.27 3.99 -6.43
C PRO A 103 7.02 4.94 -7.59
N ASN A 104 7.40 6.22 -7.53
CA ASN A 104 7.36 7.16 -8.66
C ASN A 104 8.62 7.07 -9.57
N CYS A 105 9.35 5.96 -9.50
CA CYS A 105 10.47 5.59 -10.36
C CYS A 105 10.15 5.53 -11.87
N LYS A 106 11.17 5.31 -12.72
CA LYS A 106 11.00 5.27 -14.19
C LYS A 106 10.13 4.09 -14.65
N VAL A 107 10.29 2.89 -14.08
CA VAL A 107 9.53 1.70 -14.53
C VAL A 107 8.03 1.88 -14.27
N HIS A 108 7.64 2.25 -13.05
CA HIS A 108 6.22 2.49 -12.75
C HIS A 108 5.66 3.65 -13.58
N ARG A 109 6.42 4.72 -13.80
CA ARG A 109 6.03 5.82 -14.71
C ARG A 109 5.90 5.38 -16.17
N ALA A 110 6.65 4.37 -16.59
CA ALA A 110 6.54 3.79 -17.92
C ALA A 110 5.21 3.02 -18.07
N THR A 111 4.79 2.31 -17.02
CA THR A 111 3.56 1.51 -17.04
C THR A 111 2.28 2.31 -16.79
N GLN A 112 2.34 3.37 -15.98
CA GLN A 112 1.19 4.19 -15.61
C GLN A 112 1.59 5.63 -15.25
N LYS A 113 0.72 6.61 -15.53
CA LYS A 113 1.01 8.05 -15.36
C LYS A 113 0.43 8.67 -14.09
N GLY A 114 -0.28 7.89 -13.27
CA GLY A 114 -0.84 8.33 -12.00
C GLY A 114 0.25 8.60 -10.95
N LYS A 115 0.00 9.56 -10.07
CA LYS A 115 0.89 9.86 -8.94
C LYS A 115 0.73 8.78 -7.87
N LEU A 116 1.86 8.22 -7.43
CA LEU A 116 1.91 7.24 -6.36
C LEU A 116 2.37 7.91 -5.05
N PRO A 117 2.06 7.33 -3.88
CA PRO A 117 2.57 7.81 -2.60
C PRO A 117 4.10 7.90 -2.61
N LYS A 118 4.70 8.86 -1.89
CA LYS A 118 6.16 9.00 -1.80
C LYS A 118 6.80 8.05 -0.76
N VAL A 119 6.17 6.91 -0.51
CA VAL A 119 6.62 5.92 0.45
C VAL A 119 6.65 4.56 -0.26
N PRO A 120 7.57 3.65 0.13
CA PRO A 120 7.60 2.30 -0.41
C PRO A 120 6.23 1.63 -0.30
N LEU A 121 5.88 0.85 -1.33
CA LEU A 121 4.57 0.20 -1.38
C LEU A 121 4.55 -0.96 -0.39
N SER A 122 3.50 -1.01 0.43
CA SER A 122 3.28 -2.15 1.31
C SER A 122 3.00 -3.40 0.48
N LEU A 123 3.67 -4.50 0.82
CA LEU A 123 3.40 -5.84 0.29
C LEU A 123 2.32 -6.59 1.08
N TYR A 124 1.73 -5.93 2.09
CA TYR A 124 0.58 -6.48 2.79
C TYR A 124 -0.57 -6.71 1.80
N VAL A 125 -1.16 -7.91 1.83
CA VAL A 125 -2.21 -8.31 0.89
C VAL A 125 -3.47 -7.44 1.00
N GLY A 126 -3.72 -6.89 2.19
CA GLY A 126 -4.88 -6.05 2.46
C GLY A 126 -6.20 -6.83 2.47
N VAL A 127 -7.28 -6.07 2.43
CA VAL A 127 -8.65 -6.55 2.29
C VAL A 127 -9.22 -6.11 0.94
N ASP A 128 -10.20 -6.85 0.44
CA ASP A 128 -10.74 -6.73 -0.93
C ASP A 128 -11.10 -5.30 -1.39
N HIS A 129 -11.59 -4.45 -0.49
CA HIS A 129 -12.00 -3.08 -0.80
C HIS A 129 -10.86 -2.05 -0.75
N VAL A 130 -9.66 -2.44 -0.33
CA VAL A 130 -8.49 -1.56 -0.27
C VAL A 130 -7.64 -1.77 -1.52
N ALA A 131 -7.34 -0.68 -2.21
CA ALA A 131 -6.53 -0.73 -3.43
C ALA A 131 -5.11 -1.27 -3.14
N ASN A 132 -4.76 -2.39 -3.77
CA ASN A 132 -3.42 -2.96 -3.70
C ASN A 132 -2.57 -2.45 -4.88
N TYR A 133 -1.86 -1.34 -4.64
CA TYR A 133 -0.99 -0.71 -5.64
C TYR A 133 0.15 -1.61 -6.08
N ALA A 134 0.77 -2.35 -5.14
CA ALA A 134 1.88 -3.27 -5.44
C ALA A 134 1.45 -4.32 -6.47
N THR A 135 0.32 -4.99 -6.23
CA THR A 135 -0.24 -6.00 -7.15
C THR A 135 -0.51 -5.41 -8.54
N THR A 136 -1.14 -4.23 -8.58
CA THR A 136 -1.47 -3.56 -9.85
C THR A 136 -0.21 -3.17 -10.63
N LEU A 137 0.79 -2.61 -9.96
CA LEU A 137 2.04 -2.17 -10.58
C LEU A 137 2.91 -3.35 -11.02
N THR A 138 2.98 -4.42 -10.24
CA THR A 138 3.65 -5.67 -10.63
C THR A 138 2.95 -6.30 -11.84
N SER A 139 1.61 -6.28 -11.86
CA SER A 139 0.80 -6.74 -12.99
C SER A 139 1.11 -5.97 -14.27
N LEU A 140 1.09 -4.64 -14.21
CA LEU A 140 1.38 -3.80 -15.38
C LEU A 140 2.85 -3.89 -15.80
N THR A 141 3.79 -3.99 -14.85
CA THR A 141 5.22 -4.14 -15.11
C THR A 141 5.52 -5.47 -15.79
N LEU A 142 4.97 -6.58 -15.29
CA LEU A 142 5.08 -7.88 -15.95
C LEU A 142 4.49 -7.81 -17.36
N GLY A 143 3.29 -7.25 -17.47
CA GLY A 143 2.62 -7.04 -18.76
C GLY A 143 3.50 -6.28 -19.74
N TRP A 144 4.11 -5.17 -19.32
CA TRP A 144 4.99 -4.33 -20.12
C TRP A 144 6.27 -5.04 -20.57
N LEU A 145 6.93 -5.77 -19.66
CA LEU A 145 8.19 -6.48 -19.95
C LEU A 145 8.00 -7.70 -20.86
N THR A 146 6.81 -8.32 -20.85
CA THR A 146 6.50 -9.49 -21.70
C THR A 146 5.59 -9.15 -22.88
N ALA A 147 5.35 -7.87 -23.15
CA ALA A 147 4.41 -7.42 -24.16
C ALA A 147 4.93 -7.59 -25.59
N ASP A 148 4.01 -7.78 -26.52
CA ASP A 148 4.25 -7.51 -27.94
C ASP A 148 3.95 -6.03 -28.25
N ASP A 149 4.85 -5.36 -28.96
CA ASP A 149 4.64 -4.00 -29.45
C ASP A 149 3.62 -4.01 -30.61
N ALA A 150 2.42 -3.49 -30.33
CA ALA A 150 1.30 -3.45 -31.28
C ALA A 150 1.28 -2.17 -32.14
N GLY A 151 2.29 -1.30 -32.00
CA GLY A 151 2.42 -0.06 -32.77
C GLY A 151 1.97 1.20 -32.02
N GLU A 152 1.50 2.20 -32.76
CA GLU A 152 1.16 3.51 -32.21
C GLU A 152 -0.11 3.50 -31.34
N SER A 153 -0.08 4.32 -30.29
CA SER A 153 -1.08 4.36 -29.20
C SER A 153 -2.54 4.59 -29.64
N ASN A 154 -2.76 5.29 -30.77
CA ASN A 154 -4.06 5.93 -31.04
C ASN A 154 -5.05 5.08 -31.85
N ILE A 155 -4.59 4.11 -32.65
CA ILE A 155 -5.48 3.43 -33.62
C ILE A 155 -5.90 2.03 -33.14
N ASN A 156 -5.04 1.31 -32.40
CA ASN A 156 -5.26 -0.11 -32.08
C ASN A 156 -5.26 -0.47 -30.59
N CYS A 157 -5.12 0.49 -29.67
CA CYS A 157 -5.04 0.21 -28.23
C CYS A 157 -6.41 0.18 -27.54
N THR A 158 -7.28 -0.71 -28.01
CA THR A 158 -8.61 -0.90 -27.44
C THR A 158 -8.80 -2.32 -26.95
N ASN A 159 -9.45 -2.45 -25.80
CA ASN A 159 -9.89 -3.74 -25.27
C ASN A 159 -11.34 -4.07 -25.69
N ASN A 160 -11.86 -3.40 -26.72
CA ASN A 160 -13.20 -3.61 -27.25
C ASN A 160 -13.12 -4.19 -28.69
N PRO A 161 -13.78 -5.34 -28.96
CA PRO A 161 -14.51 -6.18 -28.01
C PRO A 161 -13.56 -6.88 -27.02
N ARG A 162 -14.08 -7.21 -25.83
CA ARG A 162 -13.28 -7.83 -24.76
C ARG A 162 -12.65 -9.13 -25.22
N ASN A 163 -11.33 -9.22 -25.16
CA ASN A 163 -10.59 -10.45 -25.35
C ASN A 163 -10.15 -11.01 -23.99
N TYR A 164 -10.39 -12.30 -23.76
CA TYR A 164 -10.03 -12.96 -22.50
C TYR A 164 -8.57 -13.40 -22.44
N ALA A 165 -7.93 -13.57 -23.60
CA ALA A 165 -6.54 -14.02 -23.70
C ALA A 165 -5.53 -12.87 -23.73
N PHE A 166 -5.92 -11.72 -24.27
CA PHE A 166 -5.02 -10.57 -24.43
C PHE A 166 -5.67 -9.28 -23.97
N LYS A 167 -4.85 -8.38 -23.43
CA LYS A 167 -5.22 -7.00 -23.14
C LYS A 167 -4.27 -6.04 -23.85
N TYR A 168 -4.77 -4.86 -24.16
CA TYR A 168 -4.02 -3.79 -24.79
C TYR A 168 -3.88 -2.62 -23.81
N TYR A 169 -2.66 -2.16 -23.60
CA TYR A 169 -2.36 -1.04 -22.72
C TYR A 169 -1.43 -0.03 -23.40
N ASN A 170 -1.72 1.24 -23.18
CA ASN A 170 -0.85 2.34 -23.57
C ASN A 170 0.21 2.56 -22.49
N MET A 171 1.46 2.29 -22.81
CA MET A 171 2.60 2.42 -21.89
C MET A 171 3.77 3.11 -22.60
N SER A 172 4.77 3.55 -21.86
CA SER A 172 5.95 4.19 -22.45
C SER A 172 6.82 3.19 -23.20
N LYS A 173 7.51 3.67 -24.24
CA LYS A 173 8.37 2.86 -25.10
C LYS A 173 9.53 2.20 -24.35
N SER A 174 10.13 2.92 -23.41
CA SER A 174 11.26 2.45 -22.59
C SER A 174 11.37 3.30 -21.32
N ILE A 175 12.25 2.89 -20.39
CA ILE A 175 12.58 3.70 -19.21
C ILE A 175 13.29 5.02 -19.56
N GLN A 176 13.91 5.12 -20.75
CA GLN A 176 14.57 6.32 -21.25
C GLN A 176 13.59 7.26 -21.97
N GLU A 177 12.59 6.69 -22.67
CA GLU A 177 11.62 7.43 -23.49
C GLU A 177 10.22 7.47 -22.84
N LEU A 178 10.13 7.98 -21.61
CA LEU A 178 8.87 8.01 -20.85
C LEU A 178 7.74 8.80 -21.53
N ASN A 179 8.08 9.79 -22.36
CA ASN A 179 7.10 10.64 -23.03
C ASN A 179 6.51 10.00 -24.30
N VAL A 180 7.14 8.95 -24.83
CA VAL A 180 6.70 8.26 -26.04
C VAL A 180 5.81 7.10 -25.64
N THR A 181 4.51 7.20 -25.90
CA THR A 181 3.53 6.16 -25.57
C THR A 181 3.29 5.24 -26.77
N ARG A 182 3.36 3.92 -26.55
CA ARG A 182 3.07 2.87 -27.54
C ARG A 182 1.97 1.96 -27.03
N CYS A 183 1.33 1.25 -27.95
CA CYS A 183 0.37 0.23 -27.59
C CYS A 183 1.05 -1.12 -27.41
N TYR A 184 0.79 -1.76 -26.28
CA TYR A 184 1.34 -3.07 -25.93
C TYR A 184 0.23 -4.09 -25.80
N LYS A 185 0.39 -5.21 -26.50
CA LYS A 185 -0.47 -6.39 -26.37
C LYS A 185 0.14 -7.31 -25.31
N ILE A 186 -0.57 -7.54 -24.23
CA ILE A 186 -0.10 -8.29 -23.06
C ILE A 186 -0.96 -9.53 -22.83
N THR A 187 -0.34 -10.59 -22.29
CA THR A 187 -1.01 -11.83 -21.84
C THR A 187 -1.23 -11.86 -20.33
N MET A 188 -0.69 -10.88 -19.60
CA MET A 188 -0.80 -10.81 -18.15
C MET A 188 -2.26 -10.63 -17.71
N ASN A 189 -2.69 -11.46 -16.75
CA ASN A 189 -4.00 -11.37 -16.13
C ASN A 189 -3.93 -11.59 -14.61
N THR A 190 -4.91 -11.06 -13.90
CA THR A 190 -5.06 -11.22 -12.45
C THR A 190 -6.12 -12.29 -12.15
N THR A 191 -5.93 -12.99 -11.04
CA THR A 191 -6.86 -13.99 -10.50
C THR A 191 -7.11 -13.71 -9.03
N ASP A 192 -8.32 -13.98 -8.55
CA ASP A 192 -8.65 -13.77 -7.15
C ASP A 192 -7.89 -14.74 -6.25
N ALA A 193 -7.14 -14.19 -5.29
CA ALA A 193 -6.35 -14.94 -4.32
C ALA A 193 -7.09 -15.03 -2.98
N ILE A 194 -8.30 -15.62 -2.99
CA ILE A 194 -9.15 -15.78 -1.81
C ILE A 194 -9.06 -17.24 -1.33
N SER A 195 -8.97 -17.44 -0.02
CA SER A 195 -8.91 -18.80 0.52
C SER A 195 -10.20 -19.57 0.20
N PRO A 196 -10.10 -20.84 -0.27
CA PRO A 196 -11.28 -21.66 -0.53
C PRO A 196 -12.19 -21.88 0.68
N ALA A 197 -11.68 -21.69 1.90
CA ALA A 197 -12.49 -21.71 3.12
C ALA A 197 -13.70 -20.76 3.07
N PHE A 198 -13.57 -19.62 2.37
CA PHE A 198 -14.62 -18.61 2.24
C PHE A 198 -15.52 -18.81 1.01
N ILE A 199 -15.17 -19.76 0.12
CA ILE A 199 -15.88 -20.02 -1.14
C ILE A 199 -16.72 -21.30 -1.03
N ILE A 200 -16.21 -22.31 -0.32
CA ILE A 200 -16.89 -23.60 -0.15
C ILE A 200 -18.09 -23.42 0.79
N PRO A 201 -19.33 -23.75 0.34
CA PRO A 201 -20.49 -23.68 1.21
C PRO A 201 -20.36 -24.70 2.35
N ASP A 202 -20.80 -24.31 3.55
CA ASP A 202 -20.75 -25.13 4.77
C ASP A 202 -19.34 -25.68 5.10
N TYR A 203 -18.30 -24.92 4.75
CA TYR A 203 -16.92 -25.30 5.05
C TYR A 203 -16.73 -25.54 6.55
N ASN A 204 -16.12 -26.68 6.89
CA ASN A 204 -15.74 -26.96 8.26
C ASN A 204 -14.51 -26.13 8.67
N TRP A 205 -14.76 -25.03 9.37
CA TRP A 205 -13.74 -24.10 9.88
C TRP A 205 -12.70 -24.74 10.81
N THR A 206 -13.02 -25.87 11.47
CA THR A 206 -12.07 -26.56 12.34
C THR A 206 -11.18 -27.55 11.58
N SER A 207 -11.38 -27.75 10.27
CA SER A 207 -10.63 -28.73 9.49
C SER A 207 -9.16 -28.38 9.30
N GLY A 208 -8.78 -27.10 9.38
CA GLY A 208 -7.42 -26.63 9.16
C GLY A 208 -6.88 -26.86 7.73
N GLN A 209 -7.76 -27.20 6.77
CA GLN A 209 -7.35 -27.54 5.41
C GLN A 209 -6.96 -26.30 4.58
N TYR A 210 -7.72 -25.22 4.72
CA TYR A 210 -7.51 -23.95 4.01
C TYR A 210 -7.32 -22.81 5.01
N SER A 211 -6.65 -21.75 4.56
CA SER A 211 -6.38 -20.56 5.38
C SER A 211 -7.69 -19.88 5.80
N THR A 212 -7.78 -19.43 7.06
CA THR A 212 -8.96 -18.75 7.60
C THR A 212 -8.61 -17.38 8.19
N TRP A 213 -7.52 -16.77 7.74
CA TRP A 213 -7.11 -15.44 8.19
C TRP A 213 -8.13 -14.39 7.76
N THR A 214 -8.57 -13.59 8.73
CA THR A 214 -9.49 -12.46 8.53
C THR A 214 -8.96 -11.24 9.25
N GLU A 215 -9.13 -10.08 8.66
CA GLU A 215 -8.78 -8.80 9.28
C GLU A 215 -10.03 -8.19 9.96
N SER A 216 -9.86 -7.71 11.20
CA SER A 216 -10.94 -7.00 11.91
C SER A 216 -11.25 -5.70 11.19
N THR A 217 -12.51 -5.26 11.19
CA THR A 217 -12.88 -3.94 10.67
C THR A 217 -12.65 -2.87 11.73
N TRP A 218 -12.35 -1.65 11.29
CA TRP A 218 -12.22 -0.45 12.13
C TRP A 218 -12.80 0.76 11.39
N THR A 219 -13.29 1.76 12.13
CA THR A 219 -13.81 3.00 11.53
C THR A 219 -12.71 4.05 11.38
N GLU A 220 -11.97 4.32 12.45
CA GLU A 220 -10.86 5.28 12.47
C GLU A 220 -9.76 4.78 13.39
N MET A 221 -8.49 4.96 12.98
CA MET A 221 -7.33 4.79 13.85
C MET A 221 -6.67 6.15 14.04
N ASN A 222 -6.69 6.68 15.25
CA ASN A 222 -6.02 7.93 15.58
C ASN A 222 -5.26 7.82 16.90
N VAL A 223 -4.20 8.60 17.02
CA VAL A 223 -3.41 8.74 18.24
C VAL A 223 -3.28 10.22 18.54
N ARG A 224 -3.54 10.62 19.78
CA ARG A 224 -3.37 11.99 20.25
C ARG A 224 -2.73 12.02 21.62
N ILE A 225 -1.89 13.04 21.84
CA ILE A 225 -1.22 13.30 23.12
C ILE A 225 -1.83 14.57 23.71
N PHE A 226 -2.19 14.52 24.99
CA PHE A 226 -2.69 15.68 25.71
C PHE A 226 -2.30 15.59 27.19
N LEU A 227 -2.19 16.76 27.83
CA LEU A 227 -1.99 16.84 29.28
C LEU A 227 -3.33 16.66 29.98
N LYS A 228 -3.39 15.72 30.93
CA LYS A 228 -4.57 15.49 31.77
C LYS A 228 -4.40 16.23 33.11
N PRO A 229 -5.34 17.08 33.53
CA PRO A 229 -5.29 17.70 34.84
C PRO A 229 -5.41 16.66 35.96
N SER A 230 -4.95 17.01 37.17
CA SER A 230 -5.14 16.13 38.33
C SER A 230 -6.63 16.04 38.70
N SER A 231 -7.03 14.92 39.29
CA SER A 231 -8.43 14.73 39.74
C SER A 231 -8.86 15.79 40.76
N ALA A 232 -7.91 16.32 41.55
CA ALA A 232 -8.18 17.42 42.49
C ALA A 232 -8.52 18.72 41.74
N HIS A 233 -7.80 19.06 40.69
CA HIS A 233 -8.10 20.23 39.86
C HIS A 233 -9.44 20.10 39.13
N GLU A 234 -9.77 18.91 38.61
CA GLU A 234 -11.08 18.65 37.98
C GLU A 234 -12.23 18.88 38.98
N LYS A 235 -12.13 18.28 40.17
CA LYS A 235 -13.13 18.43 41.24
C LYS A 235 -13.26 19.87 41.72
N MET A 236 -12.13 20.56 41.91
CA MET A 236 -12.12 21.97 42.33
C MET A 236 -12.76 22.88 41.28
N THR A 237 -12.48 22.65 39.99
CA THR A 237 -13.06 23.43 38.89
C THR A 237 -14.58 23.29 38.85
N ILE A 238 -15.08 22.06 38.97
CA ILE A 238 -16.54 21.81 39.03
C ILE A 238 -17.14 22.47 40.27
N ALA A 239 -16.53 22.33 41.44
CA ALA A 239 -17.05 22.92 42.69
C ALA A 239 -17.14 24.45 42.62
N ILE A 240 -16.09 25.12 42.12
CA ILE A 240 -16.05 26.58 41.95
C ILE A 240 -17.09 27.02 40.91
N GLY A 241 -17.20 26.30 39.79
CA GLY A 241 -18.21 26.58 38.77
C GLY A 241 -19.64 26.48 39.31
N SER A 242 -19.98 25.42 40.03
CA SER A 242 -21.30 25.24 40.64
C SER A 242 -21.62 26.31 41.67
N LEU A 243 -20.69 26.65 42.56
CA LEU A 243 -20.88 27.71 43.54
C LEU A 243 -21.13 29.06 42.86
N SER A 244 -20.34 29.40 41.84
CA SER A 244 -20.48 30.66 41.10
C SER A 244 -21.87 30.80 40.45
N VAL A 245 -22.41 29.70 39.90
CA VAL A 245 -23.75 29.65 39.33
C VAL A 245 -24.83 29.84 40.41
N ILE A 246 -24.72 29.17 41.55
CA ILE A 246 -25.67 29.32 42.67
C ILE A 246 -25.67 30.76 43.20
N PHE A 247 -24.48 31.33 43.43
CA PHE A 247 -24.36 32.71 43.88
C PHE A 247 -24.93 33.70 42.86
N SER A 248 -24.70 33.48 41.57
CA SER A 248 -25.29 34.29 40.50
C SER A 248 -26.82 34.26 40.54
N PHE A 249 -27.44 33.08 40.67
CA PHE A 249 -28.90 32.97 40.78
C PHE A 249 -29.44 33.68 42.03
N ILE A 250 -28.79 33.49 43.18
CA ILE A 250 -29.17 34.16 44.43
C ILE A 250 -29.06 35.68 44.26
N PHE A 251 -27.94 36.16 43.74
CA PHE A 251 -27.69 37.60 43.52
C PHE A 251 -28.71 38.21 42.57
N VAL A 252 -28.95 37.59 41.40
CA VAL A 252 -29.94 38.04 40.43
C VAL A 252 -31.35 38.03 41.03
N TYR A 253 -31.70 37.01 41.82
CA TYR A 253 -32.98 36.95 42.52
C TYR A 253 -33.14 38.12 43.51
N PHE A 254 -32.09 38.45 44.28
CA PHE A 254 -32.09 39.60 45.19
C PHE A 254 -32.23 40.94 44.45
N VAL A 255 -31.43 41.16 43.41
CA VAL A 255 -31.52 42.39 42.58
C VAL A 255 -32.90 42.50 41.94
N LYS A 256 -33.45 41.40 41.40
CA LYS A 256 -34.79 41.40 40.81
C LYS A 256 -35.88 41.69 41.83
N SER A 257 -35.83 41.08 43.01
CA SER A 257 -36.84 41.30 44.07
C SER A 257 -36.78 42.70 44.69
N ARG A 258 -35.60 43.32 44.73
CA ARG A 258 -35.38 44.67 45.27
C ARG A 258 -35.19 45.75 44.19
N SER A 259 -35.52 45.44 42.94
CA SER A 259 -35.29 46.33 41.79
C SER A 259 -35.99 47.68 41.95
N HIS A 260 -37.18 47.72 42.54
CA HIS A 260 -37.92 48.96 42.81
C HIS A 260 -37.24 49.91 43.81
N ILE A 261 -36.35 49.39 44.68
CA ILE A 261 -35.56 50.19 45.63
C ILE A 261 -34.20 50.53 45.01
N LEU A 262 -33.58 49.55 44.36
CA LEU A 262 -32.24 49.68 43.77
C LEU A 262 -32.24 50.57 42.52
N PHE A 263 -33.36 50.59 41.79
CA PHE A 263 -33.57 51.39 40.60
C PHE A 263 -34.80 52.27 40.80
N THR A 264 -34.70 53.21 41.74
CA THR A 264 -35.70 54.28 41.86
C THR A 264 -35.64 55.11 40.57
N PRO A 265 -36.77 55.32 39.87
CA PRO A 265 -36.77 56.24 38.75
C PRO A 265 -36.41 57.65 39.27
N PRO A 266 -35.59 58.43 38.53
CA PRO A 266 -35.33 59.81 38.92
C PRO A 266 -36.66 60.55 39.06
N LEU A 267 -36.82 61.25 40.18
CA LEU A 267 -38.00 62.10 40.43
C LEU A 267 -38.13 63.11 39.28
N PRO A 268 -39.35 63.38 38.79
CA PRO A 268 -39.56 64.48 37.87
C PRO A 268 -39.04 65.76 38.53
N THR A 269 -38.15 66.48 37.86
CA THR A 269 -37.82 67.86 38.21
C THR A 269 -39.05 68.72 37.93
N GLU A 270 -39.98 68.79 38.87
CA GLU A 270 -40.95 69.87 38.91
C GLU A 270 -40.37 71.00 39.76
N ALA A 271 -40.02 72.10 39.09
CA ALA A 271 -39.92 73.40 39.76
C ALA A 271 -41.35 73.94 39.96
N PRO A 272 -41.69 74.50 41.13
CA PRO A 272 -42.98 75.12 41.34
C PRO A 272 -42.97 76.57 40.85
N THR A 273 -43.89 76.92 39.96
CA THR A 273 -44.39 78.30 39.82
C THR A 273 -45.89 78.18 39.53
N ASP A 274 -46.74 78.24 40.55
CA ASP A 274 -47.35 79.45 41.15
C ASP A 274 -48.44 80.06 40.25
N CYS A 275 -49.66 80.03 40.79
CA CYS A 275 -50.90 80.73 40.42
C CYS A 275 -51.43 80.67 38.97
#